data_AF-A0A937NFJ3-F1
#
_entry.id   AF-A0A937NFJ3-F1
#
_cell.length_a   1.000
_cell.length_b   1.000
_cell.length_c   1.000
_cell.angle_alpha   90.00
_cell.angle_beta   90.00
_cell.angle_gamma   90.00
#
_symmetry.space_group_name_H-M   'P 1'
#
loop_
_entity.id
_entity.type
_entity.pdbx_description
1 polymer ?
#
loop_
_entity_poly.entity_id
_entity_poly.type
_entity_poly.pdbx_seq_one_letter_code
_entity_poly.pdbx_strand_id
1 'polypeptide(L)'
;VNFLKGKGVEVGITASTGIAATHIGGMTIHSWAGIGINDEMSESDIRDLSKKKHLGGRFKRTKVLVIDEVSMLHHFRLDMVDKVCKMFKESAEPFGGMQVILVGDFFQLPPISRGSERAHFVHKSNIWNTMGLKVCYLDEQYRHEDDNLLNLLNDIRANNTGEHTLEPLRKRYNKNVDGVEAPTKLYTHNIDVDKINERELGKLPGNNKIFEMKGRGARALQDTLKRSCLAPEYLYLKKNAVVMFVKNNFEKGYVNGTLGKVVDFEFNEEYGEDLPVVETLNGERILAEPESWRIEEEGKTKAEIGQIPLRLAWAITVHKSQGMSLDAAEMDLSKAFVEGQGYVALSRVRTLSGLRLMGLNDTALRVNDEILEFDNELLRESKKAVKELKDLKDNKKKQEEFITSVTPTKEEKEEKLSTVEKTRLLLAEELTVEEIAKKREMTKGTIVGHIEKLREQGECPDITHVEKTIDKERLKKIKKAFEKSGDTKLSPVRSILGSNFTFDELRLARLFL
;
A
#
# COMPACT_ATOMS: atom_id res chain seq x y z
N VAL A 1 -13.90 3.22 -6.11
CA VAL A 1 -12.78 2.53 -6.80
C VAL A 1 -13.24 1.39 -7.71
N ASN A 2 -13.94 0.36 -7.21
CA ASN A 2 -14.32 -0.83 -8.01
C ASN A 2 -15.13 -0.48 -9.27
N PHE A 3 -16.03 0.50 -9.19
CA PHE A 3 -16.77 1.02 -10.35
C PHE A 3 -15.86 1.47 -11.51
N LEU A 4 -14.81 2.25 -11.21
CA LEU A 4 -13.84 2.73 -12.21
C LEU A 4 -12.97 1.60 -12.75
N LYS A 5 -12.49 0.72 -11.86
CA LYS A 5 -11.71 -0.47 -12.26
C LYS A 5 -12.50 -1.39 -13.19
N GLY A 6 -13.80 -1.58 -12.94
CA GLY A 6 -14.69 -2.37 -13.81
C GLY A 6 -14.88 -1.77 -15.21
N LYS A 7 -14.57 -0.48 -15.40
CA LYS A 7 -14.53 0.19 -16.70
C LYS A 7 -13.12 0.20 -17.32
N GLY A 8 -12.13 -0.39 -16.66
CA GLY A 8 -10.74 -0.42 -17.11
C GLY A 8 -9.95 0.87 -16.81
N VAL A 9 -10.53 1.81 -16.06
CA VAL A 9 -9.89 3.08 -15.68
C VAL A 9 -8.80 2.82 -14.65
N GLU A 10 -7.61 3.34 -14.88
CA GLU A 10 -6.50 3.23 -13.94
C GLU A 10 -6.64 4.28 -12.83
N VAL A 11 -6.71 3.81 -11.59
CA VAL A 11 -6.86 4.63 -10.39
C VAL A 11 -5.60 4.51 -9.53
N GLY A 12 -4.94 5.63 -9.25
CA GLY A 12 -3.88 5.72 -8.25
C GLY A 12 -4.51 5.75 -6.86
N ILE A 13 -4.39 4.67 -6.10
CA ILE A 13 -4.93 4.57 -4.74
C ILE A 13 -3.81 4.86 -3.76
N THR A 14 -3.93 5.95 -3.01
CA THR A 14 -2.88 6.40 -2.11
C THR A 14 -3.42 6.88 -0.77
N ALA A 15 -2.54 6.93 0.23
CA ALA A 15 -2.82 7.61 1.50
C ALA A 15 -1.58 8.32 2.04
N SER A 16 -1.76 9.14 3.07
CA SER A 16 -0.67 9.87 3.74
C SER A 16 0.29 8.97 4.53
N THR A 17 -0.16 7.82 5.04
CA THR A 17 0.65 6.86 5.82
C THR A 17 0.60 5.45 5.26
N GLY A 18 1.61 4.64 5.60
CA GLY A 18 1.70 3.24 5.13
C GLY A 18 0.55 2.35 5.63
N ILE A 19 0.06 2.59 6.85
CA ILE A 19 -1.06 1.84 7.45
C ILE A 19 -2.37 2.20 6.73
N ALA A 20 -2.65 3.49 6.55
CA ALA A 20 -3.84 3.95 5.83
C ALA A 20 -3.84 3.47 4.36
N ALA A 21 -2.69 3.62 3.68
CA ALA A 21 -2.55 3.20 2.29
C ALA A 21 -2.77 1.69 2.13
N THR A 22 -2.29 0.94 3.11
CA THR A 22 -2.48 -0.49 3.18
C THR A 22 -3.97 -0.86 3.29
N HIS A 23 -4.72 -0.23 4.19
CA HIS A 23 -6.13 -0.58 4.42
C HIS A 23 -7.00 -0.42 3.16
N ILE A 24 -6.64 0.50 2.27
CA ILE A 24 -7.35 0.73 1.00
C ILE A 24 -6.72 -0.02 -0.20
N GLY A 25 -5.74 -0.89 0.04
CA GLY A 25 -5.05 -1.64 -1.02
C GLY A 25 -4.23 -0.76 -1.97
N GLY A 26 -3.70 0.35 -1.45
CA GLY A 26 -2.87 1.33 -2.16
C GLY A 26 -1.42 1.38 -1.66
N MET A 27 -0.75 2.50 -1.94
CA MET A 27 0.59 2.81 -1.43
C MET A 27 0.65 4.24 -0.89
N THR A 28 1.70 4.61 -0.17
CA THR A 28 1.81 6.01 0.30
C THR A 28 1.91 6.97 -0.88
N ILE A 29 1.36 8.17 -0.74
CA ILE A 29 1.43 9.19 -1.79
C ILE A 29 2.89 9.53 -2.13
N HIS A 30 3.79 9.48 -1.15
CA HIS A 30 5.23 9.66 -1.32
C HIS A 30 5.84 8.64 -2.28
N SER A 31 5.56 7.36 -2.04
CA SER A 31 6.04 6.26 -2.88
C SER A 31 5.36 6.24 -4.24
N TRP A 32 4.08 6.63 -4.30
CA TRP A 32 3.34 6.73 -5.55
C TRP A 32 3.91 7.82 -6.46
N ALA A 33 4.19 9.01 -5.90
CA ALA A 33 4.73 10.14 -6.64
C ALA A 33 6.25 10.03 -6.91
N GLY A 34 6.95 9.19 -6.16
CA GLY A 34 8.41 9.02 -6.29
C GLY A 34 9.24 10.11 -5.61
N ILE A 35 8.61 10.96 -4.79
CA ILE A 35 9.25 12.09 -4.09
C ILE A 35 10.07 11.67 -2.86
N GLY A 36 9.92 10.42 -2.40
CA GLY A 36 10.63 9.91 -1.24
C GLY A 36 10.21 10.62 0.06
N ILE A 37 11.15 10.78 0.99
CA ILE A 37 10.94 11.48 2.27
C ILE A 37 11.40 12.94 2.24
N ASN A 38 11.65 13.48 1.04
CA ASN A 38 12.15 14.83 0.89
C ASN A 38 11.05 15.84 1.21
N ASP A 39 11.41 16.88 1.95
CA ASP A 39 10.49 17.97 2.29
C ASP A 39 10.50 19.09 1.26
N GLU A 40 11.49 19.10 0.37
CA GLU A 40 11.58 20.01 -0.77
C GLU A 40 12.09 19.25 -2.02
N MET A 41 11.77 19.80 -3.20
CA MET A 41 12.33 19.32 -4.46
C MET A 41 12.64 20.49 -5.38
N SER A 42 13.86 20.47 -5.92
CA SER A 42 14.28 21.38 -6.98
C SER A 42 13.72 20.94 -8.34
N GLU A 43 13.72 21.85 -9.31
CA GLU A 43 13.44 21.56 -10.72
C GLU A 43 14.36 20.46 -11.29
N SER A 44 15.60 20.36 -10.81
CA SER A 44 16.52 19.26 -11.15
C SER A 44 16.01 17.92 -10.63
N ASP A 45 15.59 17.85 -9.36
CA ASP A 45 15.11 16.59 -8.76
C ASP A 45 13.88 16.07 -9.50
N ILE A 46 12.94 16.96 -9.85
CA ILE A 46 11.74 16.60 -10.62
C ILE A 46 12.12 16.10 -12.02
N ARG A 47 13.09 16.75 -12.69
CA ARG A 47 13.61 16.27 -13.98
C ARG A 47 14.31 14.93 -13.87
N ASP A 48 14.97 14.62 -12.77
CA ASP A 48 15.56 13.31 -12.56
C ASP A 48 14.51 12.22 -12.31
N LEU A 49 13.36 12.58 -11.69
CA LEU A 49 12.22 11.67 -11.63
C LEU A 49 11.67 11.34 -13.03
N SER A 50 11.63 12.30 -13.95
CA SER A 50 11.08 12.09 -15.30
C SER A 50 11.84 11.02 -16.09
N LYS A 51 13.13 10.85 -15.81
CA LYS A 51 13.99 9.79 -16.40
C LYS A 51 13.54 8.38 -15.97
N LYS A 52 12.81 8.25 -14.87
CA LYS A 52 12.33 6.95 -14.36
C LYS A 52 11.14 6.46 -15.18
N LYS A 53 11.41 5.60 -16.19
CA LYS A 53 10.41 5.03 -17.10
C LYS A 53 9.17 4.44 -16.40
N HIS A 54 9.35 3.78 -15.25
CA HIS A 54 8.23 3.18 -14.52
C HIS A 54 7.26 4.22 -13.94
N LEU A 55 7.77 5.36 -13.45
CA LEU A 55 6.94 6.48 -13.02
C LEU A 55 6.23 7.09 -14.22
N GLY A 56 6.95 7.35 -15.32
CA GLY A 56 6.35 7.86 -16.55
C GLY A 56 5.15 7.04 -17.02
N GLY A 57 5.28 5.71 -17.08
CA GLY A 57 4.17 4.82 -17.40
C GLY A 57 3.00 4.90 -16.41
N ARG A 58 3.28 4.93 -15.11
CA ARG A 58 2.27 5.05 -14.04
C ARG A 58 1.48 6.36 -14.17
N PHE A 59 2.17 7.49 -14.28
CA PHE A 59 1.53 8.80 -14.40
C PHE A 59 0.73 8.91 -15.68
N LYS A 60 1.27 8.51 -16.84
CA LYS A 60 0.53 8.55 -18.11
C LYS A 60 -0.80 7.79 -18.02
N ARG A 61 -0.78 6.57 -17.46
CA ARG A 61 -1.98 5.73 -17.35
C ARG A 61 -2.99 6.21 -16.30
N THR A 62 -2.53 6.76 -15.17
CA THR A 62 -3.44 7.13 -14.07
C THR A 62 -4.35 8.27 -14.51
N LYS A 63 -5.66 8.09 -14.42
CA LYS A 63 -6.65 9.14 -14.75
C LYS A 63 -7.32 9.71 -13.50
N VAL A 64 -7.37 8.93 -12.42
CA VAL A 64 -7.95 9.31 -11.12
C VAL A 64 -6.94 9.03 -10.02
N LEU A 65 -6.69 9.99 -9.14
CA LEU A 65 -5.83 9.87 -7.96
C LEU A 65 -6.67 10.02 -6.69
N VAL A 66 -6.63 9.01 -5.82
CA VAL A 66 -7.28 9.03 -4.50
C VAL A 66 -6.18 9.21 -3.45
N ILE A 67 -6.37 10.18 -2.54
CA ILE A 67 -5.48 10.44 -1.40
C ILE A 67 -6.31 10.37 -0.13
N ASP A 68 -6.16 9.27 0.61
CA ASP A 68 -6.82 9.07 1.90
C ASP A 68 -5.97 9.60 3.07
N GLU A 69 -6.63 9.85 4.20
CA GLU A 69 -6.07 10.45 5.41
C GLU A 69 -5.28 11.75 5.13
N VAL A 70 -5.87 12.65 4.34
CA VAL A 70 -5.23 13.88 3.87
C VAL A 70 -4.84 14.84 5.01
N SER A 71 -5.43 14.69 6.20
CA SER A 71 -5.12 15.52 7.38
C SER A 71 -3.65 15.41 7.82
N MET A 72 -3.03 14.24 7.63
CA MET A 72 -1.63 14.01 7.98
C MET A 72 -0.64 14.42 6.87
N LEU A 73 -1.14 14.91 5.73
CA LEU A 73 -0.29 15.35 4.63
C LEU A 73 0.10 16.82 4.81
N HIS A 74 1.40 17.11 4.74
CA HIS A 74 1.93 18.48 4.77
C HIS A 74 1.48 19.27 3.54
N HIS A 75 1.15 20.56 3.71
CA HIS A 75 0.83 21.48 2.62
C HIS A 75 1.85 21.47 1.47
N PHE A 76 3.14 21.58 1.78
CA PHE A 76 4.20 21.58 0.76
C PHE A 76 4.28 20.26 -0.01
N ARG A 77 3.88 19.13 0.59
CA ARG A 77 3.88 17.83 -0.09
C ARG A 77 2.77 17.74 -1.13
N LEU A 78 1.61 18.33 -0.87
CA LEU A 78 0.55 18.37 -1.88
C LEU A 78 0.99 19.22 -3.09
N ASP A 79 1.63 20.37 -2.84
CA ASP A 79 2.22 21.20 -3.89
C ASP A 79 3.32 20.48 -4.68
N MET A 80 4.17 19.69 -4.00
CA MET A 80 5.19 18.88 -4.67
C MET A 80 4.58 17.79 -5.55
N VAL A 81 3.55 17.08 -5.05
CA VAL A 81 2.85 16.06 -5.84
C VAL A 81 2.23 16.70 -7.08
N ASP A 82 1.59 17.86 -6.96
CA ASP A 82 1.04 18.60 -8.10
C ASP A 82 2.11 18.92 -9.15
N LYS A 83 3.26 19.49 -8.74
CA LYS A 83 4.39 19.78 -9.64
C LYS A 83 4.86 18.54 -10.40
N VAL A 84 5.03 17.41 -9.69
CA VAL A 84 5.42 16.13 -10.29
C VAL A 84 4.36 15.66 -11.30
N CYS A 85 3.08 15.75 -10.94
CA CYS A 85 1.99 15.37 -11.84
C CYS A 85 1.96 16.22 -13.11
N LYS A 86 2.06 17.55 -12.98
CA LYS A 86 2.10 18.49 -14.12
C LYS A 86 3.23 18.18 -15.09
N MET A 87 4.41 17.89 -14.55
CA MET A 87 5.58 17.52 -15.36
C MET A 87 5.36 16.20 -16.10
N PHE A 88 4.94 15.12 -15.42
CA PHE A 88 4.75 13.81 -16.07
C PHE A 88 3.58 13.76 -17.05
N LYS A 89 2.55 14.60 -16.83
CA LYS A 89 1.38 14.72 -17.69
C LYS A 89 1.55 15.74 -18.80
N GLU A 90 2.65 16.50 -18.79
CA GLU A 90 2.92 17.59 -19.73
C GLU A 90 1.73 18.57 -19.80
N SER A 91 1.14 18.88 -18.64
CA SER A 91 -0.06 19.71 -18.53
C SER A 91 0.08 20.69 -17.37
N ALA A 92 -0.30 21.95 -17.60
CA ALA A 92 -0.31 22.99 -16.58
C ALA A 92 -1.54 22.93 -15.67
N GLU A 93 -2.53 22.09 -16.00
CA GLU A 93 -3.73 21.87 -15.19
C GLU A 93 -3.37 21.31 -13.80
N PRO A 94 -4.16 21.59 -12.75
CA PRO A 94 -4.02 20.94 -11.45
C PRO A 94 -3.85 19.43 -11.58
N PHE A 95 -2.81 18.89 -10.91
CA PHE A 95 -2.40 17.49 -10.96
C PHE A 95 -2.25 16.93 -12.39
N GLY A 96 -1.86 17.77 -13.35
CA GLY A 96 -1.71 17.37 -14.74
C GLY A 96 -3.04 16.91 -15.39
N GLY A 97 -4.17 17.46 -14.93
CA GLY A 97 -5.51 17.16 -15.44
C GLY A 97 -6.13 15.85 -14.94
N MET A 98 -5.51 15.19 -13.95
CA MET A 98 -6.12 14.03 -13.29
C MET A 98 -7.29 14.46 -12.41
N GLN A 99 -8.33 13.63 -12.32
CA GLN A 99 -9.31 13.80 -11.26
C GLN A 99 -8.67 13.42 -9.92
N VAL A 100 -8.71 14.32 -8.94
CA VAL A 100 -8.20 14.06 -7.59
C VAL A 100 -9.35 13.95 -6.60
N ILE A 101 -9.30 12.93 -5.76
CA ILE A 101 -10.24 12.68 -4.67
C ILE A 101 -9.44 12.71 -3.37
N LEU A 102 -9.68 13.72 -2.53
CA LEU A 102 -9.09 13.85 -1.21
C LEU A 102 -10.08 13.35 -0.16
N VAL A 103 -9.63 12.47 0.72
CA VAL A 103 -10.44 11.92 1.83
C VAL A 103 -9.67 12.12 3.13
N GLY A 104 -10.37 12.52 4.18
CA GLY A 104 -9.78 12.66 5.51
C GLY A 104 -10.64 13.51 6.44
N ASP A 105 -10.19 13.59 7.69
CA ASP A 105 -10.84 14.36 8.75
C ASP A 105 -9.79 15.23 9.46
N PHE A 106 -9.90 16.55 9.31
CA PHE A 106 -8.92 17.49 9.85
C PHE A 106 -8.92 17.58 11.38
N PHE A 107 -9.95 17.09 12.05
CA PHE A 107 -9.97 16.98 13.52
C PHE A 107 -9.17 15.79 14.06
N GLN A 108 -8.72 14.90 13.17
CA GLN A 108 -7.81 13.83 13.54
C GLN A 108 -6.37 14.36 13.65
N LEU A 109 -5.38 13.49 13.43
CA LEU A 109 -3.99 13.87 13.61
C LEU A 109 -3.52 14.86 12.53
N PRO A 110 -2.80 15.93 12.92
CA PRO A 110 -2.14 16.85 12.00
C PRO A 110 -0.90 16.21 11.35
N PRO A 111 -0.31 16.86 10.34
CA PRO A 111 0.97 16.42 9.79
C PRO A 111 2.07 16.42 10.87
N ILE A 112 2.91 15.38 10.87
CA ILE A 112 3.99 15.25 11.84
C ILE A 112 5.12 16.24 11.51
N SER A 113 5.40 17.19 12.40
CA SER A 113 6.58 18.07 12.32
C SER A 113 7.85 17.35 12.77
N ARG A 114 8.93 17.42 12.00
CA ARG A 114 10.28 17.00 12.42
C ARG A 114 11.16 18.26 12.52
N GLY A 115 11.41 18.76 13.72
CA GLY A 115 12.25 19.95 13.95
C GLY A 115 11.48 21.20 14.36
N SER A 116 12.06 22.38 14.10
CA SER A 116 11.57 23.69 14.56
C SER A 116 10.57 24.36 13.61
N GLU A 117 10.45 23.92 12.36
CA GLU A 117 9.48 24.48 11.42
C GLU A 117 8.10 23.83 11.60
N ARG A 118 7.08 24.68 11.59
CA ARG A 118 5.70 24.28 11.83
C ARG A 118 5.13 23.65 10.55
N ALA A 119 4.88 22.34 10.57
CA ALA A 119 4.11 21.71 9.52
C ALA A 119 2.67 22.26 9.53
N HIS A 120 2.22 22.82 8.41
CA HIS A 120 0.83 23.22 8.22
C HIS A 120 0.03 22.12 7.51
N PHE A 121 -1.26 22.04 7.86
CA PHE A 121 -2.25 21.22 7.19
C PHE A 121 -2.36 21.55 5.70
N VAL A 122 -2.84 20.56 4.95
CA VAL A 122 -2.88 20.58 3.49
C VAL A 122 -3.66 21.75 2.87
N HIS A 123 -4.63 22.33 3.59
CA HIS A 123 -5.44 23.45 3.11
C HIS A 123 -4.64 24.75 2.92
N LYS A 124 -3.44 24.83 3.52
CA LYS A 124 -2.49 25.92 3.29
C LYS A 124 -1.64 25.76 2.03
N SER A 125 -1.81 24.67 1.28
CA SER A 125 -1.07 24.46 0.03
C SER A 125 -1.53 25.42 -1.06
N ASN A 126 -0.63 25.78 -1.98
CA ASN A 126 -0.97 26.66 -3.09
C ASN A 126 -1.96 26.00 -4.04
N ILE A 127 -1.82 24.68 -4.25
CA ILE A 127 -2.69 23.91 -5.13
C ILE A 127 -4.12 23.77 -4.58
N TRP A 128 -4.32 23.76 -3.25
CA TRP A 128 -5.65 23.69 -2.64
C TRP A 128 -6.59 24.79 -3.16
N ASN A 129 -6.05 26.01 -3.30
CA ASN A 129 -6.81 27.19 -3.73
C ASN A 129 -7.10 27.21 -5.24
N THR A 130 -6.40 26.42 -6.04
CA THR A 130 -6.46 26.47 -7.52
C THR A 130 -7.02 25.20 -8.14
N MET A 131 -7.08 24.08 -7.41
CA MET A 131 -7.56 22.80 -7.94
C MET A 131 -9.09 22.66 -8.06
N GLY A 132 -9.86 23.69 -7.69
CA GLY A 132 -11.32 23.71 -7.89
C GLY A 132 -12.09 22.64 -7.10
N LEU A 133 -11.74 22.44 -5.82
CA LEU A 133 -12.35 21.41 -4.97
C LEU A 133 -13.87 21.52 -4.89
N LYS A 134 -14.55 20.37 -4.98
CA LYS A 134 -15.95 20.20 -4.60
C LYS A 134 -16.01 19.43 -3.29
N VAL A 135 -16.54 20.07 -2.26
CA VAL A 135 -16.58 19.50 -0.91
C VAL A 135 -17.84 18.63 -0.75
N CYS A 136 -17.65 17.38 -0.36
CA CYS A 136 -18.72 16.47 0.04
C CYS A 136 -18.53 16.12 1.51
N TYR A 137 -19.43 16.60 2.37
CA TYR A 137 -19.39 16.31 3.79
C TYR A 137 -20.27 15.10 4.10
N LEU A 138 -19.73 14.12 4.82
CA LEU A 138 -20.47 12.95 5.28
C LEU A 138 -20.94 13.20 6.72
N ASP A 139 -22.23 13.01 6.97
CA ASP A 139 -22.89 13.25 8.25
C ASP A 139 -23.26 11.95 8.99
N GLU A 140 -23.58 10.88 8.27
CA GLU A 140 -23.91 9.58 8.85
C GLU A 140 -22.66 8.82 9.36
N GLN A 141 -22.70 8.42 10.64
CA GLN A 141 -21.63 7.68 11.32
C GLN A 141 -21.96 6.19 11.41
N TYR A 142 -21.18 5.35 10.72
CA TYR A 142 -21.40 3.90 10.67
C TYR A 142 -20.58 3.09 11.68
N ARG A 143 -19.59 3.70 12.36
CA ARG A 143 -18.66 2.98 13.24
C ARG A 143 -19.20 2.75 14.65
N HIS A 144 -19.91 3.72 15.20
CA HIS A 144 -20.31 3.72 16.61
C HIS A 144 -21.73 3.20 16.73
N GLU A 145 -21.94 2.27 17.66
CA GLU A 145 -23.24 1.66 17.93
C GLU A 145 -23.97 2.33 19.10
N ASP A 146 -23.28 3.20 19.84
CA ASP A 146 -23.75 3.85 21.07
C ASP A 146 -23.81 5.38 20.90
N ASP A 147 -25.02 5.94 20.99
CA ASP A 147 -25.28 7.37 20.93
C ASP A 147 -24.49 8.18 21.97
N ASN A 148 -24.18 7.58 23.14
CA ASN A 148 -23.42 8.28 24.18
C ASN A 148 -21.98 8.56 23.77
N LEU A 149 -21.31 7.58 23.16
CA LEU A 149 -19.95 7.76 22.64
C LEU A 149 -19.96 8.73 21.46
N LEU A 150 -20.95 8.63 20.58
CA LEU A 150 -21.09 9.52 19.44
C LEU A 150 -21.26 10.98 19.88
N ASN A 151 -22.15 11.24 20.84
CA ASN A 151 -22.36 12.59 21.39
C ASN A 151 -21.09 13.13 22.04
N LEU A 152 -20.39 12.31 22.81
CA LEU A 152 -19.10 12.67 23.42
C LEU A 152 -18.05 13.03 22.38
N LEU A 153 -17.93 12.27 21.29
CA LEU A 153 -16.99 12.56 20.21
C LEU A 153 -17.36 13.85 19.46
N ASN A 154 -18.66 14.10 19.25
CA ASN A 154 -19.16 15.34 18.66
C ASN A 154 -18.90 16.55 19.55
N ASP A 155 -19.05 16.42 20.87
CA ASP A 155 -18.73 17.47 21.84
C ASP A 155 -17.25 17.84 21.80
N ILE A 156 -16.36 16.83 21.73
CA ILE A 156 -14.93 17.06 21.55
C ILE A 156 -14.69 17.80 20.22
N ARG A 157 -15.30 17.33 19.12
CA ARG A 157 -15.17 17.96 17.79
C ARG A 157 -15.66 19.41 17.77
N ALA A 158 -16.70 19.74 18.54
CA ALA A 158 -17.26 21.08 18.68
C ALA A 158 -16.52 21.96 19.71
N ASN A 159 -15.45 21.45 20.33
CA ASN A 159 -14.74 22.11 21.44
C ASN A 159 -15.65 22.42 22.64
N ASN A 160 -16.69 21.61 22.84
CA ASN A 160 -17.70 21.73 23.90
C ASN A 160 -17.42 20.71 25.01
N THR A 161 -16.23 20.75 25.62
CA THR A 161 -15.78 19.72 26.56
C THR A 161 -16.14 20.02 28.02
N GLY A 162 -17.44 20.17 28.27
CA GLY A 162 -17.99 20.43 29.60
C GLY A 162 -18.09 19.19 30.49
N GLU A 163 -18.71 19.34 31.67
CA GLU A 163 -18.92 18.21 32.61
C GLU A 163 -19.77 17.08 31.99
N HIS A 164 -20.67 17.40 31.05
CA HIS A 164 -21.45 16.39 30.31
C HIS A 164 -20.57 15.46 29.46
N THR A 165 -19.42 15.93 28.96
CA THR A 165 -18.43 15.12 28.22
C THR A 165 -17.45 14.42 29.16
N LEU A 166 -17.06 15.08 30.26
CA LEU A 166 -16.05 14.60 31.19
C LEU A 166 -16.57 13.52 32.14
N GLU A 167 -17.81 13.63 32.64
CA GLU A 167 -18.37 12.68 33.59
C GLU A 167 -18.42 11.25 33.03
N PRO A 168 -18.87 11.00 31.78
CA PRO A 168 -18.84 9.66 31.18
C PRO A 168 -17.41 9.11 31.04
N LEU A 169 -16.43 9.94 30.65
CA LEU A 169 -15.02 9.54 30.59
C LEU A 169 -14.47 9.18 31.97
N ARG A 170 -14.82 9.97 33.00
CA ARG A 170 -14.37 9.74 34.37
C ARG A 170 -14.86 8.40 34.90
N LYS A 171 -16.09 8.00 34.55
CA LYS A 171 -16.66 6.67 34.90
C LYS A 171 -15.91 5.50 34.24
N ARG A 172 -15.07 5.76 33.23
CA ARG A 172 -14.23 4.75 32.56
C ARG A 172 -12.79 4.70 33.11
N TYR A 173 -12.42 5.53 34.09
CA TYR A 173 -11.09 5.47 34.70
C TYR A 173 -10.85 4.13 35.41
N ASN A 174 -9.77 3.45 35.04
CA ASN A 174 -9.33 2.17 35.61
C ASN A 174 -10.40 1.07 35.61
N LYS A 175 -11.50 1.25 34.86
CA LYS A 175 -12.60 0.30 34.81
C LYS A 175 -12.26 -0.81 33.82
N ASN A 176 -12.34 -2.06 34.27
CA ASN A 176 -12.20 -3.21 33.38
C ASN A 176 -13.32 -3.20 32.32
N VAL A 177 -13.01 -3.72 31.14
CA VAL A 177 -14.01 -3.91 30.08
C VAL A 177 -14.63 -5.29 30.28
N ASP A 178 -15.94 -5.36 30.40
CA ASP A 178 -16.65 -6.60 30.67
C ASP A 178 -16.44 -7.60 29.52
N GLY A 179 -16.10 -8.85 29.86
CA GLY A 179 -15.86 -9.91 28.87
C GLY A 179 -14.52 -9.80 28.13
N VAL A 180 -13.65 -8.84 28.46
CA VAL A 180 -12.34 -8.67 27.80
C VAL A 180 -11.22 -8.72 28.83
N GLU A 181 -10.45 -9.83 28.83
CA GLU A 181 -9.33 -10.00 29.76
C GLU A 181 -8.15 -9.06 29.48
N ALA A 182 -7.85 -8.80 28.20
CA ALA A 182 -6.70 -8.00 27.79
C ALA A 182 -7.02 -7.16 26.54
N PRO A 183 -7.58 -5.95 26.70
CA PRO A 183 -7.83 -5.06 25.57
C PRO A 183 -6.52 -4.56 24.96
N THR A 184 -6.55 -4.23 23.66
CA THR A 184 -5.42 -3.56 23.00
C THR A 184 -5.15 -2.22 23.66
N LYS A 185 -3.86 -1.94 23.94
CA LYS A 185 -3.50 -0.72 24.66
C LYS A 185 -3.03 0.38 23.71
N LEU A 186 -3.60 1.57 23.81
CA LEU A 186 -3.26 2.73 23.00
C LEU A 186 -2.49 3.76 23.83
N TYR A 187 -1.31 4.14 23.34
CA TYR A 187 -0.44 5.13 23.99
C TYR A 187 0.03 6.19 23.01
N THR A 188 0.46 7.35 23.52
CA THR A 188 0.85 8.47 22.66
C THR A 188 2.27 8.35 22.11
N HIS A 189 3.18 7.65 22.79
CA HIS A 189 4.60 7.57 22.44
C HIS A 189 5.09 6.13 22.17
N ASN A 190 5.96 5.94 21.17
CA ASN A 190 6.54 4.63 20.84
C ASN A 190 7.34 4.03 22.01
N ILE A 191 8.05 4.85 22.79
CA ILE A 191 8.86 4.36 23.92
C ILE A 191 8.01 3.68 25.00
N ASP A 192 6.80 4.18 25.26
CA ASP A 192 5.88 3.58 26.23
C ASP A 192 5.30 2.27 25.66
N VAL A 193 4.96 2.27 24.37
CA VAL A 193 4.50 1.08 23.64
C VAL A 193 5.54 -0.04 23.67
N ASP A 194 6.79 0.26 23.31
CA ASP A 194 7.86 -0.72 23.24
C ASP A 194 8.15 -1.31 24.64
N LYS A 195 8.22 -0.48 25.69
CA LYS A 195 8.36 -0.93 27.09
C LYS A 195 7.25 -1.87 27.55
N ILE A 196 6.00 -1.55 27.19
CA ILE A 196 4.85 -2.40 27.56
C ILE A 196 4.93 -3.73 26.83
N ASN A 197 5.20 -3.70 25.52
CA ASN A 197 5.31 -4.91 24.71
C ASN A 197 6.44 -5.82 25.20
N GLU A 198 7.62 -5.26 25.52
CA GLU A 198 8.74 -6.01 26.11
C GLU A 198 8.35 -6.64 27.46
N ARG A 199 7.68 -5.88 28.32
CA ARG A 199 7.23 -6.37 29.63
C ARG A 199 6.19 -7.48 29.49
N GLU A 200 5.19 -7.33 28.63
CA GLU A 200 4.17 -8.37 28.40
C GLU A 200 4.78 -9.63 27.78
N LEU A 201 5.71 -9.49 26.82
CA LEU A 201 6.46 -10.63 26.28
C LEU A 201 7.29 -11.33 27.37
N GLY A 202 7.90 -10.56 28.28
CA GLY A 202 8.68 -11.07 29.40
C GLY A 202 7.89 -11.92 30.39
N LYS A 203 6.57 -11.65 30.55
CA LYS A 203 5.67 -12.45 31.39
C LYS A 203 5.34 -13.81 30.80
N LEU A 204 5.45 -13.98 29.48
CA LEU A 204 5.15 -15.25 28.83
C LEU A 204 6.22 -16.30 29.15
N PRO A 205 5.84 -17.55 29.42
CA PRO A 205 6.77 -18.64 29.69
C PRO A 205 7.58 -19.01 28.43
N GLY A 206 8.71 -19.69 28.64
CA GLY A 206 9.58 -20.16 27.57
C GLY A 206 10.62 -19.13 27.10
N ASN A 207 11.51 -19.59 26.22
CA ASN A 207 12.59 -18.79 25.65
C ASN A 207 12.12 -18.00 24.44
N ASN A 208 12.75 -16.85 24.19
CA ASN A 208 12.49 -16.08 22.97
C ASN A 208 12.99 -16.86 21.74
N LYS A 209 12.12 -16.99 20.73
CA LYS A 209 12.55 -17.15 19.34
C LYS A 209 12.92 -15.77 18.79
N ILE A 210 14.07 -15.68 18.15
CA ILE A 210 14.65 -14.42 17.66
C ILE A 210 14.77 -14.50 16.15
N PHE A 211 14.15 -13.55 15.45
CA PHE A 211 14.24 -13.40 14.00
C PHE A 211 15.03 -12.13 13.68
N GLU A 212 16.20 -12.30 13.09
CA GLU A 212 17.08 -11.20 12.68
C GLU A 212 16.78 -10.78 11.24
N MET A 213 16.66 -9.46 11.03
CA MET A 213 16.45 -8.88 9.71
C MET A 213 17.66 -9.09 8.80
N LYS A 214 17.45 -9.79 7.68
CA LYS A 214 18.50 -10.09 6.70
C LYS A 214 18.52 -9.01 5.62
N GLY A 215 19.70 -8.47 5.28
CA GLY A 215 19.85 -7.38 4.30
C GLY A 215 20.79 -7.72 3.14
N ARG A 216 20.53 -7.17 1.95
CA ARG A 216 21.39 -7.28 0.75
C ARG A 216 21.49 -5.92 0.04
N GLY A 217 22.59 -5.67 -0.68
CA GLY A 217 22.83 -4.42 -1.43
C GLY A 217 23.60 -3.34 -0.67
N ALA A 218 23.50 -2.08 -1.08
CA ALA A 218 24.30 -0.99 -0.51
C ALA A 218 23.90 -0.65 0.95
N ARG A 219 24.86 -0.61 1.88
CA ARG A 219 24.61 -0.39 3.33
C ARG A 219 23.79 0.86 3.65
N ALA A 220 24.14 2.01 3.06
CA ALA A 220 23.42 3.27 3.30
C ALA A 220 21.93 3.20 2.90
N LEU A 221 21.61 2.44 1.85
CA LEU A 221 20.24 2.20 1.41
C LEU A 221 19.53 1.18 2.31
N GLN A 222 20.24 0.15 2.79
CA GLN A 222 19.72 -0.76 3.81
C GLN A 222 19.38 -0.02 5.11
N ASP A 223 20.22 0.88 5.60
CA ASP A 223 19.96 1.65 6.83
C ASP A 223 18.75 2.58 6.68
N THR A 224 18.53 3.10 5.47
CA THR A 224 17.32 3.87 5.14
C THR A 224 16.07 2.99 5.16
N LEU A 225 16.17 1.77 4.60
CA LEU A 225 15.10 0.77 4.66
C LEU A 225 14.81 0.35 6.11
N LYS A 226 15.83 0.04 6.91
CA LYS A 226 15.69 -0.33 8.34
C LYS A 226 14.98 0.76 9.14
N ARG A 227 15.34 2.04 8.94
CA ARG A 227 14.70 3.18 9.62
C ARG A 227 13.24 3.40 9.25
N SER A 228 12.83 2.99 8.05
CA SER A 228 11.45 3.11 7.58
C SER A 228 10.63 1.82 7.74
N CYS A 229 11.29 0.69 8.02
CA CYS A 229 10.66 -0.60 8.23
C CYS A 229 9.85 -0.60 9.52
N LEU A 230 8.61 -1.07 9.43
CA LEU A 230 7.75 -1.21 10.59
C LEU A 230 8.08 -2.47 11.40
N ALA A 231 8.64 -3.50 10.77
CA ALA A 231 9.12 -4.69 11.45
C ALA A 231 10.47 -4.38 12.13
N PRO A 232 10.68 -4.81 13.39
CA PRO A 232 11.91 -4.54 14.10
C PRO A 232 13.09 -5.32 13.50
N GLU A 233 14.30 -4.78 13.65
CA GLU A 233 15.53 -5.44 13.20
C GLU A 233 15.74 -6.79 13.90
N TYR A 234 15.44 -6.84 15.19
CA TYR A 234 15.36 -8.07 15.96
C TYR A 234 13.92 -8.26 16.44
N LEU A 235 13.26 -9.27 15.92
CA LEU A 235 11.91 -9.63 16.33
C LEU A 235 11.97 -10.78 17.35
N TYR A 236 11.58 -10.46 18.59
CA TYR A 236 11.49 -11.43 19.68
C TYR A 236 10.06 -11.92 19.80
N LEU A 237 9.86 -13.24 19.71
CA LEU A 237 8.55 -13.87 19.85
C LEU A 237 8.58 -15.04 20.83
N LYS A 238 7.42 -15.29 21.44
CA LYS A 238 7.13 -16.47 22.25
C LYS A 238 5.73 -16.98 21.88
N LYS A 239 5.45 -18.24 22.21
CA LYS A 239 4.08 -18.78 22.14
C LYS A 239 3.18 -17.91 23.01
N ASN A 240 2.00 -17.57 22.49
CA ASN A 240 1.03 -16.62 23.04
C ASN A 240 1.37 -15.13 22.90
N ALA A 241 2.44 -14.76 22.19
CA ALA A 241 2.74 -13.34 21.93
C ALA A 241 1.63 -12.68 21.10
N VAL A 242 1.18 -11.49 21.51
CA VAL A 242 0.21 -10.69 20.74
C VAL A 242 0.98 -9.85 19.73
N VAL A 243 0.63 -10.00 18.47
CA VAL A 243 1.34 -9.42 17.33
C VAL A 243 0.40 -8.72 16.36
N MET A 244 0.96 -7.85 15.55
CA MET A 244 0.30 -7.17 14.45
C MET A 244 1.11 -7.37 13.18
N PHE A 245 0.42 -7.71 12.09
CA PHE A 245 1.02 -7.69 10.76
C PHE A 245 1.31 -6.25 10.33
N VAL A 246 2.51 -6.02 9.77
CA VAL A 246 2.96 -4.68 9.37
C VAL A 246 3.16 -4.50 7.87
N LYS A 247 2.70 -5.48 7.08
CA LYS A 247 2.75 -5.50 5.62
C LYS A 247 1.48 -6.16 5.08
N ASN A 248 1.09 -5.79 3.85
CA ASN A 248 0.01 -6.44 3.12
C ASN A 248 0.44 -7.73 2.45
N ASN A 249 -0.36 -8.77 2.64
CA ASN A 249 -0.38 -9.96 1.80
C ASN A 249 -1.82 -10.51 1.74
N PHE A 250 -2.57 -10.07 0.71
CA PHE A 250 -3.97 -10.45 0.54
C PHE A 250 -4.16 -11.94 0.24
N GLU A 251 -3.18 -12.58 -0.40
CA GLU A 251 -3.21 -14.03 -0.68
C GLU A 251 -3.12 -14.85 0.61
N LYS A 252 -2.31 -14.38 1.57
CA LYS A 252 -2.19 -14.98 2.90
C LYS A 252 -3.22 -14.48 3.92
N GLY A 253 -4.16 -13.63 3.50
CA GLY A 253 -5.28 -13.17 4.32
C GLY A 253 -4.95 -12.10 5.36
N TYR A 254 -3.80 -11.42 5.30
CA TYR A 254 -3.45 -10.35 6.24
C TYR A 254 -3.13 -9.02 5.59
N VAL A 255 -3.45 -7.96 6.31
CA VAL A 255 -3.11 -6.57 5.96
C VAL A 255 -2.32 -5.93 7.11
N ASN A 256 -1.63 -4.82 6.83
CA ASN A 256 -1.01 -4.03 7.91
C ASN A 256 -2.11 -3.60 8.89
N GLY A 257 -1.92 -3.87 10.18
CA GLY A 257 -2.93 -3.67 11.22
C GLY A 257 -3.64 -4.95 11.65
N THR A 258 -3.57 -6.05 10.88
CA THR A 258 -4.18 -7.34 11.29
C THR A 258 -3.55 -7.81 12.59
N LEU A 259 -4.36 -7.89 13.65
CA LEU A 259 -3.98 -8.37 14.97
C LEU A 259 -4.11 -9.89 15.03
N GLY A 260 -3.22 -10.51 15.80
CA GLY A 260 -3.29 -11.93 16.09
C GLY A 260 -2.39 -12.34 17.25
N LYS A 261 -2.41 -13.64 17.53
CA LYS A 261 -1.63 -14.25 18.60
C LYS A 261 -0.77 -15.36 18.01
N VAL A 262 0.52 -15.40 18.38
CA VAL A 262 1.41 -16.49 17.98
C VAL A 262 0.97 -17.76 18.70
N VAL A 263 0.33 -18.67 17.97
CA VAL A 263 -0.22 -19.91 18.52
C VAL A 263 0.76 -21.07 18.42
N ASP A 264 1.72 -21.02 17.50
CA ASP A 264 2.82 -21.99 17.46
C ASP A 264 4.01 -21.51 16.63
N PHE A 265 5.04 -22.35 16.53
CA PHE A 265 6.11 -22.20 15.55
C PHE A 265 6.24 -23.49 14.73
N GLU A 266 6.21 -23.38 13.41
CA GLU A 266 6.29 -24.52 12.49
C GLU A 266 7.56 -24.44 11.64
N PHE A 267 8.27 -25.56 11.54
CA PHE A 267 9.48 -25.66 10.73
C PHE A 267 9.16 -25.47 9.25
N ASN A 268 9.85 -24.53 8.59
CA ASN A 268 9.73 -24.33 7.15
C ASN A 268 11.04 -24.72 6.46
N GLU A 269 10.97 -25.69 5.55
CA GLU A 269 12.13 -26.22 4.83
C GLU A 269 12.83 -25.18 3.94
N GLU A 270 12.08 -24.23 3.37
CA GLU A 270 12.64 -23.18 2.50
C GLU A 270 13.58 -22.25 3.26
N TYR A 271 13.21 -21.91 4.50
CA TYR A 271 13.97 -20.98 5.34
C TYR A 271 14.90 -21.69 6.33
N GLY A 272 14.71 -22.99 6.55
CA GLY A 272 15.53 -23.79 7.48
C GLY A 272 15.37 -23.38 8.94
N GLU A 273 14.25 -22.75 9.30
CA GLU A 273 13.96 -22.27 10.65
C GLU A 273 12.45 -22.40 10.98
N ASP A 274 12.12 -22.45 12.27
CA ASP A 274 10.72 -22.45 12.71
C ASP A 274 10.11 -21.06 12.59
N LEU A 275 9.04 -20.93 11.81
CA LEU A 275 8.34 -19.67 11.55
C LEU A 275 7.09 -19.56 12.43
N PRO A 276 6.69 -18.33 12.81
CA PRO A 276 5.54 -18.12 13.68
C PRO A 276 4.22 -18.41 12.95
N VAL A 277 3.37 -19.20 13.61
CA VAL A 277 1.96 -19.39 13.23
C VAL A 277 1.11 -18.43 14.04
N VAL A 278 0.41 -17.53 13.36
CA VAL A 278 -0.42 -16.49 13.97
C VAL A 278 -1.88 -16.82 13.77
N GLU A 279 -2.64 -16.90 14.85
CA GLU A 279 -4.10 -16.97 14.82
C GLU A 279 -4.66 -15.55 14.91
N THR A 280 -5.38 -15.10 13.89
CA THR A 280 -6.00 -13.78 13.84
C THR A 280 -7.21 -13.72 14.77
N LEU A 281 -7.70 -12.50 15.05
CA LEU A 281 -8.94 -12.33 15.84
C LEU A 281 -10.17 -13.00 15.22
N ASN A 282 -10.15 -13.23 13.90
CA ASN A 282 -11.21 -13.92 13.18
C ASN A 282 -11.05 -15.45 13.18
N GLY A 283 -10.03 -15.97 13.88
CA GLY A 283 -9.75 -17.41 13.99
C GLY A 283 -8.96 -18.01 12.82
N GLU A 284 -8.47 -17.19 11.88
CA GLU A 284 -7.66 -17.68 10.76
C GLU A 284 -6.22 -17.93 11.23
N ARG A 285 -5.64 -19.08 10.84
CA ARG A 285 -4.25 -19.42 11.12
C ARG A 285 -3.37 -19.13 9.93
N ILE A 286 -2.34 -18.33 10.15
CA ILE A 286 -1.45 -17.80 9.11
C ILE A 286 -0.01 -18.12 9.50
N LEU A 287 0.70 -18.83 8.62
CA LEU A 287 2.15 -18.98 8.71
C LEU A 287 2.81 -17.68 8.24
N ALA A 288 3.42 -16.94 9.17
CA ALA A 288 4.01 -15.65 8.87
C ALA A 288 5.45 -15.83 8.34
N GLU A 289 5.57 -15.92 7.02
CA GLU A 289 6.85 -16.05 6.32
C GLU A 289 7.59 -14.71 6.18
N PRO A 290 8.93 -14.73 6.04
CA PRO A 290 9.71 -13.52 5.78
C PRO A 290 9.23 -12.78 4.53
N GLU A 291 9.01 -11.48 4.67
CA GLU A 291 8.65 -10.58 3.59
C GLU A 291 9.81 -9.64 3.27
N SER A 292 9.91 -9.16 2.02
CA SER A 292 10.98 -8.23 1.63
C SER A 292 10.52 -6.79 1.42
N TRP A 293 11.38 -5.85 1.82
CA TRP A 293 11.28 -4.42 1.53
C TRP A 293 12.50 -4.04 0.71
N ARG A 294 12.27 -3.43 -0.45
CA ARG A 294 13.33 -3.19 -1.43
C ARG A 294 13.27 -1.79 -2.00
N ILE A 295 14.46 -1.25 -2.25
CA ILE A 295 14.65 -0.05 -3.07
C ILE A 295 15.04 -0.57 -4.46
N GLU A 296 14.12 -0.39 -5.41
CA GLU A 296 14.36 -0.68 -6.82
C GLU A 296 14.67 0.61 -7.57
N GLU A 297 15.67 0.54 -8.43
CA GLU A 297 16.00 1.60 -9.38
C GLU A 297 16.23 0.94 -10.75
N GLU A 298 15.50 1.41 -11.77
CA GLU A 298 15.55 0.85 -13.14
C GLU A 298 15.26 -0.66 -13.22
N GLY A 299 14.42 -1.18 -12.32
CA GLY A 299 14.11 -2.62 -12.25
C GLY A 299 15.21 -3.48 -11.65
N LYS A 300 16.28 -2.87 -11.12
CA LYS A 300 17.32 -3.54 -10.33
C LYS A 300 17.16 -3.23 -8.85
N THR A 301 17.17 -4.26 -8.03
CA THR A 301 17.21 -4.13 -6.57
C THR A 301 18.55 -3.54 -6.13
N LYS A 302 18.55 -2.30 -5.62
CA LYS A 302 19.76 -1.62 -5.09
C LYS A 302 20.04 -2.01 -3.65
N ALA A 303 18.97 -2.19 -2.88
CA ALA A 303 19.00 -2.72 -1.52
C ALA A 303 17.68 -3.42 -1.20
N GLU A 304 17.77 -4.43 -0.36
CA GLU A 304 16.64 -5.22 0.10
C GLU A 304 16.88 -5.63 1.55
N ILE A 305 15.83 -5.57 2.37
CA ILE A 305 15.78 -6.15 3.70
C ILE A 305 14.64 -7.17 3.75
N GLY A 306 14.85 -8.30 4.43
CA GLY A 306 13.88 -9.36 4.64
C GLY A 306 13.66 -9.58 6.14
N GLN A 307 12.40 -9.62 6.56
CA GLN A 307 12.01 -9.86 7.96
C GLN A 307 10.60 -10.44 8.02
N ILE A 308 10.30 -11.18 9.08
CA ILE A 308 8.93 -11.58 9.40
C ILE A 308 8.05 -10.32 9.54
N PRO A 309 6.91 -10.19 8.83
CA PRO A 309 6.13 -8.96 8.76
C PRO A 309 5.28 -8.75 10.03
N LEU A 310 5.85 -8.95 11.21
CA LEU A 310 5.18 -8.85 12.50
C LEU A 310 5.88 -7.83 13.42
N ARG A 311 5.09 -7.29 14.35
CA ARG A 311 5.58 -6.56 15.52
C ARG A 311 4.70 -6.90 16.72
N LEU A 312 5.25 -6.81 17.93
CA LEU A 312 4.46 -6.95 19.16
C LEU A 312 3.37 -5.88 19.23
N ALA A 313 2.19 -6.26 19.72
CA ALA A 313 1.00 -5.44 19.64
C ALA A 313 0.07 -5.54 20.87
N TRP A 314 0.60 -5.85 22.06
CA TRP A 314 -0.16 -5.60 23.30
C TRP A 314 -0.45 -4.12 23.46
N ALA A 315 0.53 -3.29 23.09
CA ALA A 315 0.37 -1.86 22.96
C ALA A 315 0.69 -1.40 21.53
N ILE A 316 -0.02 -0.39 21.06
CA ILE A 316 0.25 0.35 19.82
C ILE A 316 0.13 1.85 20.09
N THR A 317 0.72 2.67 19.22
CA THR A 317 0.56 4.12 19.34
C THR A 317 -0.77 4.58 18.77
N VAL A 318 -1.33 5.67 19.30
CA VAL A 318 -2.54 6.31 18.76
C VAL A 318 -2.40 6.59 17.26
N HIS A 319 -1.24 7.07 16.82
CA HIS A 319 -0.91 7.28 15.41
C HIS A 319 -1.08 6.02 14.54
N LYS A 320 -0.66 4.85 15.05
CA LYS A 320 -0.79 3.57 14.33
C LYS A 320 -2.20 2.98 14.40
N SER A 321 -3.02 3.44 15.34
CA SER A 321 -4.41 3.02 15.46
C SER A 321 -5.36 3.75 14.50
N GLN A 322 -4.91 4.83 13.84
CA GLN A 322 -5.75 5.61 12.95
C GLN A 322 -6.31 4.74 11.81
N GLY A 323 -7.62 4.87 11.56
CA GLY A 323 -8.37 4.03 10.63
C GLY A 323 -8.82 2.67 11.18
N MET A 324 -8.30 2.22 12.34
CA MET A 324 -8.72 0.96 12.97
C MET A 324 -10.03 1.11 13.74
N SER A 325 -10.77 0.01 13.93
CA SER A 325 -11.91 -0.09 14.85
C SER A 325 -11.65 -1.23 15.84
N LEU A 326 -11.88 -0.97 17.13
CA LEU A 326 -11.61 -1.88 18.24
C LEU A 326 -12.89 -2.08 19.06
N ASP A 327 -13.17 -3.32 19.47
CA ASP A 327 -14.29 -3.59 20.38
C ASP A 327 -13.99 -3.10 21.80
N ALA A 328 -12.73 -3.22 22.21
CA ALA A 328 -12.26 -2.76 23.51
C ALA A 328 -10.82 -2.24 23.43
N ALA A 329 -10.53 -1.17 24.16
CA ALA A 329 -9.19 -0.61 24.25
C ALA A 329 -8.91 -0.01 25.64
N GLU A 330 -7.69 -0.23 26.12
CA GLU A 330 -7.12 0.52 27.25
C GLU A 330 -6.34 1.71 26.68
N MET A 331 -6.57 2.91 27.18
CA MET A 331 -5.94 4.12 26.64
C MET A 331 -5.29 4.93 27.76
N ASP A 332 -4.08 5.40 27.53
CA ASP A 332 -3.45 6.42 28.35
C ASP A 332 -3.16 7.67 27.52
N LEU A 333 -3.98 8.70 27.77
CA LEU A 333 -3.92 9.99 27.11
C LEU A 333 -3.35 11.08 28.04
N SER A 334 -2.78 10.71 29.19
CA SER A 334 -2.14 11.66 30.12
C SER A 334 -0.96 12.40 29.49
N LYS A 335 -0.29 11.75 28.53
CA LYS A 335 0.82 12.30 27.74
C LYS A 335 0.41 12.70 26.32
N ALA A 336 -0.86 13.05 26.09
CA ALA A 336 -1.26 13.61 24.81
C ALA A 336 -0.58 14.97 24.61
N PHE A 337 0.04 15.16 23.44
CA PHE A 337 0.91 16.31 23.17
C PHE A 337 0.48 17.11 21.93
N VAL A 338 -0.55 16.62 21.22
CA VAL A 338 -1.09 17.22 20.00
C VAL A 338 -2.61 17.23 20.08
N GLU A 339 -3.22 18.34 19.67
CA GLU A 339 -4.68 18.49 19.53
C GLU A 339 -5.25 17.43 18.57
N GLY A 340 -6.44 16.92 18.86
CA GLY A 340 -7.05 15.83 18.09
C GLY A 340 -6.51 14.43 18.42
N GLN A 341 -5.37 14.29 19.12
CA GLN A 341 -4.83 12.97 19.47
C GLN A 341 -5.77 12.16 20.37
N GLY A 342 -6.43 12.79 21.36
CA GLY A 342 -7.41 12.09 22.19
C GLY A 342 -8.68 11.75 21.40
N TYR A 343 -9.15 12.63 20.51
CA TYR A 343 -10.27 12.33 19.60
C TYR A 343 -9.98 11.11 18.71
N VAL A 344 -8.77 11.02 18.13
CA VAL A 344 -8.36 9.84 17.33
C VAL A 344 -8.39 8.58 18.18
N ALA A 345 -7.83 8.62 19.39
CA ALA A 345 -7.79 7.47 20.28
C ALA A 345 -9.19 7.01 20.69
N LEU A 346 -10.02 7.93 21.19
CA LEU A 346 -11.38 7.63 21.67
C LEU A 346 -12.30 7.14 20.54
N SER A 347 -12.15 7.65 19.32
CA SER A 347 -12.90 7.20 18.15
C SER A 347 -12.49 5.83 17.60
N ARG A 348 -11.53 5.14 18.23
CA ARG A 348 -11.17 3.76 17.87
C ARG A 348 -12.10 2.72 18.49
N VAL A 349 -12.71 3.01 19.65
CA VAL A 349 -13.64 2.07 20.29
C VAL A 349 -15.05 2.22 19.74
N ARG A 350 -15.79 1.11 19.61
CA ARG A 350 -17.18 1.12 19.10
C ARG A 350 -18.21 1.63 20.12
N THR A 351 -17.93 1.42 21.41
CA THR A 351 -18.84 1.80 22.51
C THR A 351 -18.06 2.42 23.66
N LEU A 352 -18.71 3.27 24.46
CA LEU A 352 -18.07 3.83 25.66
C LEU A 352 -17.77 2.73 26.70
N SER A 353 -18.55 1.64 26.69
CA SER A 353 -18.35 0.50 27.57
C SER A 353 -17.08 -0.31 27.25
N GLY A 354 -16.59 -0.23 26.00
CA GLY A 354 -15.33 -0.83 25.56
C GLY A 354 -14.08 0.00 25.90
N LEU A 355 -14.24 1.21 26.45
CA LEU A 355 -13.13 2.08 26.82
C LEU A 355 -12.63 1.79 28.24
N ARG A 356 -11.33 1.57 28.42
CA ARG A 356 -10.67 1.68 29.73
C ARG A 356 -9.70 2.84 29.69
N LEU A 357 -9.92 3.87 30.51
CA LEU A 357 -9.08 5.05 30.52
C LEU A 357 -8.10 5.00 31.71
N MET A 358 -6.81 5.16 31.45
CA MET A 358 -5.77 5.19 32.50
C MET A 358 -5.41 6.61 32.92
N GLY A 359 -5.51 7.54 31.97
CA GLY A 359 -5.10 8.94 32.14
C GLY A 359 -5.65 9.80 31.01
N LEU A 360 -5.90 11.08 31.32
CA LEU A 360 -6.34 12.10 30.36
C LEU A 360 -5.75 13.44 30.80
N ASN A 361 -5.34 14.26 29.84
CA ASN A 361 -4.99 15.66 30.07
C ASN A 361 -5.90 16.57 29.22
N ASP A 362 -5.86 17.89 29.49
CA ASP A 362 -6.69 18.84 28.77
C ASP A 362 -6.41 18.85 27.25
N THR A 363 -5.14 18.73 26.85
CA THR A 363 -4.72 18.70 25.45
C THR A 363 -5.38 17.57 24.67
N ALA A 364 -5.62 16.41 25.30
CA ALA A 364 -6.24 15.25 24.67
C ALA A 364 -7.66 15.55 24.15
N LEU A 365 -8.39 16.45 24.82
CA LEU A 365 -9.75 16.83 24.48
C LEU A 365 -9.83 18.12 23.66
N ARG A 366 -8.71 18.80 23.43
CA ARG A 366 -8.68 20.02 22.61
C ARG A 366 -8.67 19.68 21.14
N VAL A 367 -9.38 20.50 20.38
CA VAL A 367 -9.33 20.57 18.93
C VAL A 367 -8.64 21.86 18.51
N ASN A 368 -8.13 21.88 17.28
CA ASN A 368 -7.43 23.03 16.76
C ASN A 368 -8.42 24.11 16.28
N ASP A 369 -8.31 25.33 16.80
CA ASP A 369 -9.23 26.43 16.47
C ASP A 369 -9.21 26.79 14.98
N GLU A 370 -8.04 26.72 14.33
CA GLU A 370 -7.91 26.95 12.89
C GLU A 370 -8.72 25.91 12.09
N ILE A 371 -8.75 24.66 12.58
CA ILE A 371 -9.52 23.59 11.96
C ILE A 371 -11.02 23.74 12.21
N LEU A 372 -11.43 24.25 13.38
CA LEU A 372 -12.85 24.59 13.61
C LEU A 372 -13.35 25.64 12.62
N GLU A 373 -12.57 26.70 12.39
CA GLU A 373 -12.90 27.73 11.39
C GLU A 373 -12.94 27.14 9.98
N PHE A 374 -11.95 26.32 9.63
CA PHE A 374 -11.86 25.69 8.32
C PHE A 374 -12.98 24.66 8.09
N ASP A 375 -13.40 23.90 9.09
CA ASP A 375 -14.53 22.96 8.98
C ASP A 375 -15.85 23.69 8.68
N ASN A 376 -16.07 24.85 9.30
CA ASN A 376 -17.22 25.70 8.98
C ASN A 376 -17.21 26.18 7.52
N GLU A 377 -16.02 26.46 6.96
CA GLU A 377 -15.86 26.74 5.53
C GLU A 377 -16.21 25.52 4.67
N LEU A 378 -15.67 24.34 5.00
CA LEU A 378 -15.98 23.09 4.29
C LEU A 378 -17.47 22.76 4.31
N LEU A 379 -18.15 22.95 5.44
CA LEU A 379 -19.61 22.78 5.56
C LEU A 379 -20.38 23.73 4.65
N ARG A 380 -19.95 24.99 4.53
CA ARG A 380 -20.56 25.97 3.61
C ARG A 380 -20.34 25.57 2.16
N GLU A 381 -19.12 25.19 1.79
CA GLU A 381 -18.79 24.73 0.44
C GLU A 381 -19.54 23.45 0.06
N SER A 382 -19.75 22.54 1.02
CA SER A 382 -20.53 21.33 0.78
C SER A 382 -22.01 21.64 0.51
N LYS A 383 -22.61 22.55 1.29
CA LYS A 383 -23.99 23.01 1.04
C LYS A 383 -24.13 23.67 -0.34
N LYS A 384 -23.13 24.45 -0.77
CA LYS A 384 -23.09 25.02 -2.13
C LYS A 384 -23.01 23.92 -3.20
N ALA A 385 -22.10 22.96 -3.05
CA ALA A 385 -21.94 21.85 -3.98
C ALA A 385 -23.21 21.00 -4.12
N VAL A 386 -23.91 20.72 -3.01
CA VAL A 386 -25.21 20.02 -3.03
C VAL A 386 -26.26 20.80 -3.84
N LYS A 387 -26.32 22.12 -3.66
CA LYS A 387 -27.24 22.97 -4.42
C LYS A 387 -26.92 22.95 -5.91
N GLU A 388 -25.65 23.14 -6.27
CA GLU A 388 -25.19 23.06 -7.66
C GLU A 388 -25.54 21.70 -8.29
N LEU A 389 -25.35 20.59 -7.56
CA LEU A 389 -25.66 19.24 -8.05
C LEU A 389 -27.16 19.02 -8.29
N LYS A 390 -28.03 19.64 -7.47
CA LYS A 390 -29.49 19.60 -7.66
C LYS A 390 -29.94 20.43 -8.87
N ASP A 391 -29.29 21.57 -9.11
CA ASP A 391 -29.59 22.48 -10.22
C ASP A 391 -29.01 21.99 -11.56
N LEU A 392 -28.07 21.05 -11.51
CA LEU A 392 -27.42 20.43 -12.65
C LEU A 392 -28.40 19.53 -13.44
N LYS A 393 -28.79 19.98 -14.64
CA LYS A 393 -29.47 19.16 -15.64
C LYS A 393 -28.51 18.13 -16.23
N ASP A 394 -29.02 16.93 -16.54
CA ASP A 394 -28.30 15.84 -17.22
C ASP A 394 -27.07 15.28 -16.48
N ASN A 395 -27.15 15.14 -15.15
CA ASN A 395 -26.08 14.51 -14.34
C ASN A 395 -25.60 13.17 -14.91
N LYS A 396 -26.53 12.35 -15.42
CA LYS A 396 -26.20 11.07 -16.03
C LYS A 396 -25.34 11.22 -17.29
N LYS A 397 -25.65 12.19 -18.15
CA LYS A 397 -24.88 12.46 -19.37
C LYS A 397 -23.47 12.93 -19.05
N LYS A 398 -23.32 13.86 -18.10
CA LYS A 398 -21.99 14.33 -17.65
C LYS A 398 -21.15 13.22 -17.03
N GLN A 399 -21.80 12.32 -16.27
CA GLN A 399 -21.13 11.14 -15.74
C GLN A 399 -20.67 10.21 -16.87
N GLU A 400 -21.49 9.97 -17.89
CA GLU A 400 -21.13 9.16 -19.05
C GLU A 400 -19.98 9.80 -19.87
N GLU A 401 -20.03 11.11 -20.08
CA GLU A 401 -18.95 11.89 -20.73
C GLU A 401 -17.64 11.77 -19.95
N PHE A 402 -17.68 11.93 -18.62
CA PHE A 402 -16.51 11.74 -17.78
C PHE A 402 -15.96 10.32 -17.84
N ILE A 403 -16.80 9.29 -17.71
CA ILE A 403 -16.34 7.91 -17.77
C ILE A 403 -15.73 7.59 -19.14
N THR A 404 -16.29 8.14 -20.21
CA THR A 404 -15.73 8.01 -21.56
C THR A 404 -14.36 8.67 -21.67
N SER A 405 -14.15 9.85 -21.06
CA SER A 405 -12.87 10.56 -21.14
C SER A 405 -11.74 9.90 -20.35
N VAL A 406 -12.05 9.13 -19.30
CA VAL A 406 -11.05 8.42 -18.50
C VAL A 406 -10.90 6.93 -18.84
N THR A 407 -11.80 6.36 -19.62
CA THR A 407 -11.69 4.95 -20.05
C THR A 407 -10.61 4.82 -21.11
N PRO A 408 -9.67 3.85 -20.98
CA PRO A 408 -8.59 3.72 -21.93
C PRO A 408 -9.10 3.36 -23.33
N THR A 409 -8.48 3.99 -24.34
CA THR A 409 -8.76 3.73 -25.75
C THR A 409 -8.31 2.31 -26.14
N LYS A 410 -8.72 1.85 -27.33
CA LYS A 410 -8.31 0.52 -27.84
C LYS A 410 -6.79 0.41 -27.96
N GLU A 411 -6.12 1.47 -28.40
CA GLU A 411 -4.65 1.56 -28.50
C GLU A 411 -3.98 1.50 -27.11
N GLU A 412 -4.50 2.23 -26.11
CA GLU A 412 -3.98 2.17 -24.74
C GLU A 412 -4.16 0.76 -24.11
N LYS A 413 -5.23 0.02 -24.48
CA LYS A 413 -5.43 -1.37 -24.05
C LYS A 413 -4.43 -2.33 -24.70
N GLU A 414 -4.12 -2.14 -25.98
CA GLU A 414 -3.09 -2.92 -26.67
C GLU A 414 -1.70 -2.65 -26.09
N GLU A 415 -1.39 -1.42 -25.68
CA GLU A 415 -0.16 -1.12 -24.93
C GLU A 415 -0.08 -1.85 -23.57
N LYS A 416 -1.22 -1.99 -22.87
CA LYS A 416 -1.31 -2.55 -21.50
C LYS A 416 -1.00 -4.05 -21.42
N LEU A 417 -1.18 -4.81 -22.50
CA LEU A 417 -0.84 -6.23 -22.54
C LEU A 417 0.65 -6.44 -22.26
N SER A 418 0.97 -7.41 -21.40
CA SER A 418 2.36 -7.77 -21.12
C SER A 418 3.08 -8.15 -22.42
N THR A 419 4.41 -8.02 -22.42
CA THR A 419 5.21 -8.44 -23.58
C THR A 419 5.00 -9.91 -23.93
N VAL A 420 4.64 -10.75 -22.96
CA VAL A 420 4.35 -12.18 -23.12
C VAL A 420 2.94 -12.37 -23.73
N GLU A 421 1.92 -11.70 -23.21
CA GLU A 421 0.56 -11.74 -23.76
C GLU A 421 0.49 -11.20 -25.20
N LYS A 422 1.24 -10.15 -25.52
CA LYS A 422 1.39 -9.65 -26.90
C LYS A 422 1.98 -10.72 -27.82
N THR A 423 2.95 -11.51 -27.34
CA THR A 423 3.48 -12.65 -28.12
C THR A 423 2.39 -13.72 -28.26
N ARG A 424 1.65 -14.03 -27.19
CA ARG A 424 0.56 -15.01 -27.20
C ARG A 424 -0.50 -14.71 -28.26
N LEU A 425 -0.93 -13.45 -28.36
CA LEU A 425 -1.93 -13.04 -29.35
C LEU A 425 -1.42 -13.19 -30.79
N LEU A 426 -0.17 -12.80 -31.05
CA LEU A 426 0.41 -12.93 -32.40
C LEU A 426 0.68 -14.39 -32.79
N LEU A 427 0.98 -15.26 -31.83
CA LEU A 427 1.07 -16.71 -32.07
C LEU A 427 -0.32 -17.29 -32.38
N ALA A 428 -1.37 -16.80 -31.72
CA ALA A 428 -2.75 -17.20 -32.03
C ALA A 428 -3.23 -16.71 -33.41
N GLU A 429 -2.59 -15.68 -33.97
CA GLU A 429 -2.74 -15.23 -35.36
C GLU A 429 -1.90 -16.06 -36.36
N GLU A 430 -1.25 -17.14 -35.91
CA GLU A 430 -0.38 -18.03 -36.70
C GLU A 430 0.90 -17.36 -37.27
N LEU A 431 1.36 -16.24 -36.69
CA LEU A 431 2.62 -15.62 -37.10
C LEU A 431 3.84 -16.43 -36.63
N THR A 432 4.84 -16.53 -37.50
CA THR A 432 6.13 -17.16 -37.19
C THR A 432 6.96 -16.33 -36.20
N VAL A 433 7.94 -16.95 -35.55
CA VAL A 433 8.86 -16.27 -34.61
C VAL A 433 9.57 -15.09 -35.29
N GLU A 434 9.96 -15.26 -36.55
CA GLU A 434 10.54 -14.22 -37.41
C GLU A 434 9.61 -13.01 -37.61
N GLU A 435 8.35 -13.27 -37.93
CA GLU A 435 7.35 -12.24 -38.20
C GLU A 435 6.97 -11.48 -36.93
N ILE A 436 6.83 -12.21 -35.81
CA ILE A 436 6.58 -11.60 -34.49
C ILE A 436 7.77 -10.73 -34.09
N ALA A 437 9.00 -11.24 -34.26
CA ALA A 437 10.22 -10.48 -33.97
C ALA A 437 10.28 -9.18 -34.78
N LYS A 438 9.93 -9.22 -36.08
CA LYS A 438 9.88 -8.05 -36.95
C LYS A 438 8.74 -7.08 -36.58
N LYS A 439 7.52 -7.59 -36.38
CA LYS A 439 6.32 -6.80 -36.03
C LYS A 439 6.45 -6.09 -34.69
N ARG A 440 7.28 -6.63 -33.78
CA ARG A 440 7.48 -6.10 -32.43
C ARG A 440 8.83 -5.43 -32.19
N GLU A 441 9.68 -5.36 -33.20
CA GLU A 441 11.05 -4.83 -33.08
C GLU A 441 11.87 -5.53 -31.97
N MET A 442 11.73 -6.86 -31.87
CA MET A 442 12.39 -7.70 -30.86
C MET A 442 13.34 -8.72 -31.50
N THR A 443 14.24 -9.30 -30.71
CA THR A 443 15.08 -10.43 -31.16
C THR A 443 14.30 -11.74 -31.14
N LYS A 444 14.62 -12.66 -32.07
CA LYS A 444 14.02 -14.00 -32.12
C LYS A 444 14.15 -14.73 -30.77
N GLY A 445 15.33 -14.66 -30.15
CA GLY A 445 15.58 -15.26 -28.84
C GLY A 445 14.66 -14.75 -27.73
N THR A 446 14.22 -13.48 -27.79
CA THR A 446 13.27 -12.93 -26.82
C THR A 446 11.85 -13.47 -27.05
N ILE A 447 11.43 -13.60 -28.31
CA ILE A 447 10.14 -14.21 -28.65
C ILE A 447 10.10 -15.68 -28.24
N VAL A 448 11.17 -16.43 -28.49
CA VAL A 448 11.31 -17.83 -28.02
C VAL A 448 11.24 -17.89 -26.49
N GLY A 449 11.90 -16.98 -25.78
CA GLY A 449 11.79 -16.89 -24.32
C GLY A 449 10.38 -16.59 -23.80
N HIS A 450 9.58 -15.80 -24.54
CA HIS A 450 8.17 -15.61 -24.19
C HIS A 450 7.35 -16.89 -24.42
N ILE A 451 7.64 -17.66 -25.48
CA ILE A 451 6.97 -18.94 -25.74
C ILE A 451 7.27 -19.96 -24.64
N GLU A 452 8.53 -20.03 -24.18
CA GLU A 452 8.93 -20.88 -23.04
C GLU A 452 8.09 -20.55 -21.81
N LYS A 453 8.00 -19.26 -21.46
CA LYS A 453 7.21 -18.79 -20.32
C LYS A 453 5.71 -19.09 -20.49
N LEU A 454 5.16 -18.94 -21.69
CA LEU A 454 3.76 -19.30 -21.98
C LEU A 454 3.50 -20.80 -21.83
N ARG A 455 4.45 -21.67 -22.20
CA ARG A 455 4.32 -23.12 -21.99
C ARG A 455 4.39 -23.48 -20.51
N GLU A 456 5.32 -22.88 -19.75
CA GLU A 456 5.43 -23.07 -18.29
C GLU A 456 4.14 -22.64 -17.56
N GLN A 457 3.47 -21.59 -18.06
CA GLN A 457 2.23 -21.07 -17.50
C GLN A 457 0.97 -21.82 -17.99
N GLY A 458 1.09 -22.73 -18.97
CA GLY A 458 -0.06 -23.42 -19.57
C GLY A 458 -0.92 -22.56 -20.49
N GLU A 459 -0.43 -21.39 -20.93
CA GLU A 459 -1.16 -20.40 -21.72
C GLU A 459 -0.69 -20.33 -23.18
N CYS A 460 0.16 -21.26 -23.60
CA CYS A 460 0.70 -21.30 -24.95
C CYS A 460 -0.37 -21.76 -25.98
N PRO A 461 -0.67 -20.97 -27.03
CA PRO A 461 -1.55 -21.39 -28.11
C PRO A 461 -0.90 -22.48 -28.97
N ASP A 462 -1.64 -23.04 -29.93
CA ASP A 462 -1.05 -23.99 -30.89
C ASP A 462 0.08 -23.32 -31.70
N ILE A 463 1.28 -23.89 -31.58
CA ILE A 463 2.51 -23.43 -32.25
C ILE A 463 2.99 -24.39 -33.34
N THR A 464 2.13 -25.29 -33.85
CA THR A 464 2.47 -26.19 -34.98
C THR A 464 2.95 -25.43 -36.22
N HIS A 465 2.43 -24.21 -36.45
CA HIS A 465 2.91 -23.32 -37.52
C HIS A 465 4.37 -22.90 -37.32
N VAL A 466 4.82 -22.75 -36.07
CA VAL A 466 6.23 -22.48 -35.74
C VAL A 466 7.09 -23.73 -35.94
N GLU A 467 6.59 -24.94 -35.66
CA GLU A 467 7.35 -26.18 -35.93
C GLU A 467 7.68 -26.32 -37.43
N LYS A 468 6.75 -25.91 -38.30
CA LYS A 468 6.89 -25.97 -39.76
C LYS A 468 7.99 -25.05 -40.31
N THR A 469 8.43 -24.05 -39.56
CA THR A 469 9.54 -23.17 -39.98
C THR A 469 10.91 -23.80 -39.73
N ILE A 470 10.97 -24.88 -38.95
CA ILE A 470 12.20 -25.62 -38.67
C ILE A 470 12.37 -26.72 -39.74
N ASP A 471 13.57 -26.78 -40.33
CA ASP A 471 13.91 -27.88 -41.24
C ASP A 471 13.77 -29.25 -40.54
N LYS A 472 13.05 -30.18 -41.17
CA LYS A 472 12.68 -31.47 -40.58
C LYS A 472 13.90 -32.35 -40.30
N GLU A 473 14.95 -32.29 -41.13
CA GLU A 473 16.16 -33.07 -40.90
C GLU A 473 17.01 -32.48 -39.77
N ARG A 474 17.11 -31.15 -39.71
CA ARG A 474 17.78 -30.43 -38.61
C ARG A 474 17.06 -30.69 -37.29
N LEU A 475 15.74 -30.60 -37.25
CA LEU A 475 14.95 -30.87 -36.04
C LEU A 475 15.18 -32.30 -35.53
N LYS A 476 15.16 -33.31 -36.42
CA LYS A 476 15.47 -34.71 -36.05
C LYS A 476 16.87 -34.87 -35.45
N LYS A 477 17.88 -34.18 -36.02
CA LYS A 477 19.26 -34.20 -35.49
C LYS A 477 19.32 -33.56 -34.11
N ILE A 478 18.60 -32.45 -33.90
CA ILE A 478 18.55 -31.75 -32.62
C ILE A 478 17.85 -32.61 -31.56
N LYS A 479 16.69 -33.21 -31.86
CA LYS A 479 15.97 -34.09 -30.91
C LYS A 479 16.85 -35.24 -30.42
N LYS A 480 17.55 -35.93 -31.34
CA LYS A 480 18.52 -36.99 -30.99
C LYS A 480 19.68 -36.51 -30.12
N ALA A 481 20.14 -35.27 -30.32
CA ALA A 481 21.22 -34.71 -29.52
C ALA A 481 20.77 -34.34 -28.09
N PHE A 482 19.52 -33.89 -27.92
CA PHE A 482 18.92 -33.70 -26.60
C PHE A 482 18.75 -35.03 -25.85
N GLU A 483 18.24 -36.08 -26.53
CA GLU A 483 18.13 -37.43 -25.96
C GLU A 483 19.50 -37.96 -25.50
N LYS A 484 20.55 -37.77 -26.32
CA LYS A 484 21.91 -38.21 -25.99
C LYS A 484 22.55 -37.39 -24.86
N SER A 485 22.15 -36.14 -24.68
CA SER A 485 22.68 -35.27 -23.63
C SER A 485 22.08 -35.55 -22.25
N GLY A 486 20.88 -36.17 -22.18
CA GLY A 486 20.20 -36.49 -20.91
C GLY A 486 19.72 -35.28 -20.09
N ASP A 487 19.79 -34.06 -20.63
CA ASP A 487 19.34 -32.81 -19.99
C ASP A 487 18.87 -31.81 -21.07
N THR A 488 18.13 -30.78 -20.67
CA THR A 488 17.56 -29.72 -21.51
C THR A 488 18.51 -28.54 -21.73
N LYS A 489 19.76 -28.63 -21.24
CA LYS A 489 20.78 -27.58 -21.38
C LYS A 489 21.27 -27.48 -22.83
N LEU A 490 21.38 -26.25 -23.33
CA LEU A 490 21.74 -25.99 -24.73
C LEU A 490 23.24 -26.21 -25.03
N SER A 491 24.13 -25.90 -24.09
CA SER A 491 25.58 -25.98 -24.31
C SER A 491 26.08 -27.42 -24.57
N PRO A 492 25.68 -28.44 -23.78
CA PRO A 492 26.03 -29.84 -24.06
C PRO A 492 25.52 -30.33 -25.42
N VAL A 493 24.29 -29.96 -25.78
CA VAL A 493 23.67 -30.32 -27.06
C VAL A 493 24.42 -29.67 -28.23
N ARG A 494 24.84 -28.42 -28.08
CA ARG A 494 25.67 -27.73 -29.08
C ARG A 494 27.04 -28.39 -29.25
N SER A 495 27.65 -28.87 -28.16
CA SER A 495 28.91 -29.63 -28.23
C SER A 495 28.76 -30.94 -29.00
N ILE A 496 27.59 -31.59 -28.93
CA ILE A 496 27.29 -32.82 -29.68
C ILE A 496 27.06 -32.54 -31.18
N LEU A 497 26.40 -31.44 -31.51
CA LEU A 497 26.00 -31.10 -32.89
C LEU A 497 27.03 -30.30 -33.68
N GLY A 498 27.96 -29.63 -32.99
CA GLY A 498 28.99 -28.79 -33.59
C GLY A 498 28.54 -27.35 -33.90
N SER A 499 29.46 -26.54 -34.39
CA SER A 499 29.27 -25.09 -34.65
C SER A 499 28.23 -24.76 -35.72
N ASN A 500 27.83 -25.73 -36.54
CA ASN A 500 26.83 -25.60 -37.60
C ASN A 500 25.39 -25.46 -37.08
N PHE A 501 25.18 -25.57 -35.76
CA PHE A 501 23.90 -25.33 -35.09
C PHE A 501 24.04 -24.14 -34.14
N THR A 502 23.15 -23.16 -34.31
CA THR A 502 23.11 -21.95 -33.49
C THR A 502 22.34 -22.18 -32.20
N PHE A 503 22.64 -21.42 -31.15
CA PHE A 503 21.89 -21.52 -29.89
C PHE A 503 20.41 -21.17 -30.06
N ASP A 504 20.07 -20.26 -30.96
CA ASP A 504 18.68 -19.89 -31.25
C ASP A 504 17.91 -21.04 -31.90
N GLU A 505 18.53 -21.79 -32.83
CA GLU A 505 17.93 -23.00 -33.42
C GLU A 505 17.71 -24.10 -32.37
N LEU A 506 18.67 -24.31 -31.47
CA LEU A 506 18.55 -25.29 -30.39
C LEU A 506 17.43 -24.91 -29.41
N ARG A 507 17.32 -23.62 -29.09
CA ARG A 507 16.30 -23.09 -28.17
C ARG A 507 14.90 -23.17 -28.79
N LEU A 508 14.77 -22.88 -30.08
CA LEU A 508 13.51 -23.00 -30.81
C LEU A 508 13.07 -24.47 -30.94
N ALA A 509 13.99 -25.38 -31.29
CA ALA A 509 13.69 -26.81 -31.39
C ALA A 509 13.28 -27.43 -30.04
N ARG A 510 13.82 -26.93 -28.93
CA ARG A 510 13.46 -27.36 -27.56
C ARG A 510 12.00 -27.11 -27.21
N LEU A 511 11.32 -26.20 -27.89
CA LEU A 511 9.88 -25.97 -27.71
C LEU A 511 9.01 -27.15 -28.18
N PHE A 512 9.58 -28.09 -28.96
CA PHE A 512 8.88 -29.25 -29.53
C PHE A 512 9.44 -30.58 -29.03
N LEU A 513 10.20 -30.51 -27.94
CA LEU A 513 10.54 -31.61 -27.04
C LEU A 513 9.56 -31.57 -25.87
#